data_AF-A0A7S3DS01-F1
#
_entry.id   AF-A0A7S3DS01-F1
#
_cell.length_a   1.000
_cell.length_b   1.000
_cell.length_c   1.000
_cell.angle_alpha   90.00
_cell.angle_beta   90.00
_cell.angle_gamma   90.00
#
_symmetry.space_group_name_H-M   'P 1'
#
loop_
_entity.id
_entity.type
_entity.pdbx_description
1 polymer ?
#
loop_
_entity_poly.entity_id
_entity_poly.type
_entity_poly.pdbx_seq_one_letter_code
_entity_poly.pdbx_strand_id
1 'polypeptide(L)'
;GIENIRLESAFASDSDENHGKTAVSLKRVSNGWVRQVTAKYFWYGAVSINSRSSHITVEDSAMLEHKGSLSGGRRYSFNIDDSDFILMQRCLTFDGRHDFVSGSRTPGPNTFVDSNAMEANADTGPHHRYATGQLYDNIKVVETPTREGEIRVRNRGSSGSGHGWSGAQIMFWNTFGEIICEAPNGAMNWSVGNVGTKDNSATFIEPDGIIQSTNAPVTPRSLYYAQLQDRMGKNALHAIMLPAQKTGDVWDDLESWYGEGVFLDPVVAWVDEETIPVVGVPLEIGGNVRDLTLLGNDPIYAWSMVSGPGSVTFGDDGALDTTASFSASGTYELDLLVSDGLTLASTTVEVVV
;
A
#
# COMPACT_ATOMS: atom_id res chain seq x y z
N GLY A 1 1.74 3.79 17.23
CA GLY A 1 2.46 3.21 16.10
C GLY A 1 3.86 3.75 16.05
N ILE A 2 4.50 3.67 14.89
CA ILE A 2 5.79 4.31 14.55
C ILE A 2 5.53 5.11 13.28
N GLU A 3 5.86 6.40 13.27
CA GLU A 3 5.52 7.24 12.14
C GLU A 3 6.45 8.44 11.94
N ASN A 4 6.51 8.95 10.71
CA ASN A 4 7.29 10.12 10.29
C ASN A 4 8.78 10.04 10.65
N ILE A 5 9.45 8.94 10.26
CA ILE A 5 10.86 8.71 10.60
C ILE A 5 11.62 8.18 9.38
N ARG A 6 12.78 8.78 9.13
CA ARG A 6 13.82 8.20 8.27
C ARG A 6 14.90 7.53 9.10
N LEU A 7 15.19 6.27 8.81
CA LEU A 7 16.19 5.45 9.49
C LEU A 7 17.27 5.04 8.48
N GLU A 8 18.53 5.33 8.79
CA GLU A 8 19.68 4.91 7.97
C GLU A 8 20.64 4.08 8.81
N SER A 9 20.95 2.86 8.37
CA SER A 9 21.95 2.03 9.03
C SER A 9 23.35 2.36 8.50
N ALA A 10 24.32 2.58 9.38
CA ALA A 10 25.74 2.60 8.99
C ALA A 10 26.20 1.19 8.59
N PHE A 11 27.06 1.05 7.59
CA PHE A 11 27.54 -0.24 7.05
C PHE A 11 28.98 -0.13 6.56
N ALA A 12 29.70 -1.25 6.48
CA ALA A 12 31.08 -1.29 6.01
C ALA A 12 31.24 -1.55 4.49
N SER A 13 30.31 -2.32 3.91
CA SER A 13 30.29 -2.67 2.48
C SER A 13 28.90 -3.11 2.02
N ASP A 14 28.68 -3.25 0.72
CA ASP A 14 27.37 -3.64 0.15
C ASP A 14 26.87 -5.03 0.55
N SER A 15 27.77 -5.90 1.02
CA SER A 15 27.45 -7.24 1.50
C SER A 15 27.62 -7.40 3.01
N ASP A 16 27.88 -6.30 3.73
CA ASP A 16 27.96 -6.30 5.18
C ASP A 16 26.62 -6.75 5.79
N GLU A 17 26.69 -7.54 6.86
CA GLU A 17 25.51 -7.94 7.65
C GLU A 17 25.73 -7.62 9.15
N ASN A 18 26.87 -7.01 9.51
CA ASN A 18 27.19 -6.59 10.88
C ASN A 18 26.73 -5.15 11.16
N HIS A 19 25.47 -4.86 10.82
CA HIS A 19 24.80 -3.59 11.07
C HIS A 19 23.29 -3.77 11.25
N GLY A 20 22.51 -2.69 11.13
CA GLY A 20 21.07 -2.68 11.26
C GLY A 20 20.40 -3.75 10.42
N LYS A 21 19.69 -4.67 11.09
CA LYS A 21 18.93 -5.76 10.46
C LYS A 21 17.64 -5.27 9.83
N THR A 22 16.70 -4.83 10.67
CA THR A 22 15.38 -4.37 10.27
C THR A 22 15.12 -3.05 10.96
N ALA A 23 14.59 -2.08 10.23
CA ALA A 23 14.32 -0.75 10.78
C ALA A 23 13.20 -0.81 11.83
N VAL A 24 12.08 -1.47 11.51
CA VAL A 24 10.93 -1.67 12.40
C VAL A 24 10.57 -3.16 12.49
N SER A 25 10.62 -3.71 13.69
CA SER A 25 10.17 -5.08 13.95
C SER A 25 9.01 -5.09 14.95
N LEU A 26 7.87 -5.61 14.52
CA LEU A 26 6.67 -5.77 15.34
C LEU A 26 6.56 -7.25 15.73
N LYS A 27 6.52 -7.52 17.04
CA LYS A 27 6.46 -8.88 17.59
C LYS A 27 5.41 -8.93 18.70
N ARG A 28 4.38 -9.77 18.53
CA ARG A 28 3.22 -9.86 19.44
C ARG A 28 2.52 -8.51 19.64
N VAL A 29 2.39 -7.76 18.56
CA VAL A 29 1.70 -6.46 18.55
C VAL A 29 0.30 -6.65 17.97
N SER A 30 -0.70 -6.03 18.58
CA SER A 30 -2.04 -5.94 18.03
C SER A 30 -2.53 -4.50 17.97
N ASN A 31 -3.33 -4.17 16.96
CA ASN A 31 -3.88 -2.82 16.75
C ASN A 31 -2.77 -1.76 16.62
N GLY A 32 -1.85 -2.00 15.68
CA GLY A 32 -0.65 -1.18 15.48
C GLY A 32 -0.60 -0.51 14.12
N TRP A 33 0.32 0.43 13.96
CA TRP A 33 0.61 1.02 12.65
C TRP A 33 2.09 1.37 12.49
N VAL A 34 2.55 1.35 11.25
CA VAL A 34 3.81 1.94 10.76
C VAL A 34 3.45 2.83 9.58
N ARG A 35 3.72 4.13 9.65
CA ARG A 35 3.30 5.08 8.62
C ARG A 35 4.39 6.07 8.29
N GLN A 36 4.67 6.38 7.03
CA GLN A 36 5.68 7.39 6.68
C GLN A 36 7.06 7.05 7.28
N VAL A 37 7.47 5.79 7.12
CA VAL A 37 8.78 5.31 7.56
C VAL A 37 9.63 4.95 6.36
N THR A 38 10.77 5.61 6.21
CA THR A 38 11.76 5.28 5.19
C THR A 38 12.98 4.66 5.84
N ALA A 39 13.29 3.43 5.46
CA ALA A 39 14.48 2.72 5.90
C ALA A 39 15.50 2.64 4.77
N LYS A 40 16.76 2.94 5.07
CA LYS A 40 17.88 2.86 4.14
C LYS A 40 19.01 2.01 4.70
N TYR A 41 19.64 1.20 3.85
CA TYR A 41 20.84 0.43 4.18
C TYR A 41 20.68 -0.69 5.21
N PHE A 42 19.46 -1.04 5.61
CA PHE A 42 19.22 -2.21 6.45
C PHE A 42 19.43 -3.50 5.64
N TRP A 43 20.01 -4.54 6.25
CA TRP A 43 20.34 -5.77 5.50
C TRP A 43 19.14 -6.69 5.29
N TYR A 44 18.12 -6.58 6.15
CA TYR A 44 16.90 -7.37 6.03
C TYR A 44 15.75 -6.57 5.43
N GLY A 45 15.32 -5.45 6.02
CA GLY A 45 14.19 -4.70 5.45
C GLY A 45 13.67 -3.56 6.33
N ALA A 46 12.65 -2.86 5.83
CA ALA A 46 12.02 -1.75 6.53
C ALA A 46 11.12 -2.26 7.65
N VAL A 47 10.16 -3.13 7.32
CA VAL A 47 9.16 -3.60 8.28
C VAL A 47 9.09 -5.12 8.28
N SER A 48 9.24 -5.71 9.47
CA SER A 48 9.06 -7.15 9.67
C SER A 48 8.07 -7.39 10.80
N ILE A 49 6.91 -7.93 10.45
CA ILE A 49 5.82 -8.28 11.36
C ILE A 49 5.88 -9.77 11.65
N ASN A 50 6.03 -10.13 12.93
CA ASN A 50 6.29 -11.50 13.33
C ASN A 50 5.52 -11.90 14.60
N SER A 51 5.61 -13.20 14.94
CA SER A 51 5.29 -13.72 16.27
C SER A 51 3.85 -13.42 16.73
N ARG A 52 2.87 -13.80 15.92
CA ARG A 52 1.42 -13.65 16.19
C ARG A 52 1.01 -12.20 16.39
N SER A 53 1.55 -11.32 15.55
CA SER A 53 1.06 -9.95 15.50
C SER A 53 -0.20 -9.90 14.64
N SER A 54 -1.08 -8.93 14.90
CA SER A 54 -2.40 -8.89 14.25
C SER A 54 -2.97 -7.49 14.14
N HIS A 55 -3.81 -7.21 13.14
CA HIS A 55 -4.49 -5.91 12.98
C HIS A 55 -3.48 -4.74 12.92
N ILE A 56 -2.60 -4.78 11.92
CA ILE A 56 -1.57 -3.76 11.73
C ILE A 56 -1.64 -3.19 10.32
N THR A 57 -1.60 -1.87 10.22
CA THR A 57 -1.44 -1.15 8.96
C THR A 57 0.00 -0.68 8.80
N VAL A 58 0.62 -0.99 7.67
CA VAL A 58 1.84 -0.37 7.20
C VAL A 58 1.48 0.48 5.99
N GLU A 59 1.80 1.76 5.99
CA GLU A 59 1.50 2.61 4.85
C GLU A 59 2.55 3.68 4.59
N ASP A 60 2.61 4.12 3.33
CA ASP A 60 3.46 5.25 2.91
C ASP A 60 4.91 5.06 3.36
N SER A 61 5.45 3.85 3.19
CA SER A 61 6.74 3.46 3.78
C SER A 61 7.68 2.91 2.71
N ALA A 62 8.99 3.11 2.89
CA ALA A 62 9.99 2.72 1.90
C ALA A 62 11.14 1.90 2.50
N MET A 63 11.65 0.95 1.70
CA MET A 63 12.92 0.26 1.95
C MET A 63 13.88 0.51 0.78
N LEU A 64 15.02 1.13 1.03
CA LEU A 64 15.92 1.59 -0.01
C LEU A 64 17.35 1.05 0.18
N GLU A 65 17.96 0.65 -0.94
CA GLU A 65 19.40 0.37 -1.06
C GLU A 65 19.91 -0.60 0.01
N HIS A 66 19.37 -1.83 0.06
CA HIS A 66 19.81 -2.85 1.03
C HIS A 66 21.34 -3.02 1.03
N LYS A 67 21.93 -3.19 2.21
CA LYS A 67 23.35 -3.58 2.37
C LYS A 67 23.38 -4.91 3.08
N GLY A 68 23.73 -5.98 2.37
CA GLY A 68 23.56 -7.35 2.81
C GLY A 68 23.51 -8.33 1.63
N SER A 69 23.71 -9.63 1.88
CA SER A 69 23.76 -10.62 0.80
C SER A 69 22.45 -10.73 0.01
N LEU A 70 22.54 -10.96 -1.31
CA LEU A 70 21.41 -11.34 -2.18
C LEU A 70 20.97 -12.81 -2.00
N SER A 71 21.45 -13.52 -0.98
CA SER A 71 21.21 -14.97 -0.79
C SER A 71 20.56 -15.29 0.57
N GLY A 72 19.98 -16.49 0.70
CA GLY A 72 19.47 -16.99 1.99
C GLY A 72 18.25 -16.23 2.50
N GLY A 73 18.19 -15.85 3.79
CA GLY A 73 17.03 -15.17 4.39
C GLY A 73 17.22 -13.65 4.56
N ARG A 74 17.71 -12.95 3.53
CA ARG A 74 17.99 -11.50 3.56
C ARG A 74 17.17 -10.70 2.55
N ARG A 75 17.15 -9.37 2.72
CA ARG A 75 16.50 -8.39 1.84
C ARG A 75 15.01 -8.63 1.62
N TYR A 76 14.28 -8.83 2.72
CA TYR A 76 12.83 -8.95 2.77
C TYR A 76 12.26 -7.60 3.22
N SER A 77 12.05 -6.71 2.26
CA SER A 77 11.75 -5.29 2.49
C SER A 77 10.53 -5.09 3.40
N PHE A 78 9.44 -5.79 3.08
CA PHE A 78 8.18 -5.81 3.82
C PHE A 78 7.74 -7.25 4.05
N ASN A 79 7.97 -7.75 5.27
CA ASN A 79 7.79 -9.16 5.61
C ASN A 79 6.67 -9.39 6.62
N ILE A 80 5.82 -10.39 6.34
CA ILE A 80 4.81 -10.93 7.27
C ILE A 80 5.13 -12.39 7.61
N ASP A 81 5.44 -12.67 8.87
CA ASP A 81 5.67 -14.04 9.37
C ASP A 81 4.75 -14.35 10.56
N ASP A 82 4.14 -15.54 10.59
CA ASP A 82 3.30 -16.02 11.72
C ASP A 82 2.31 -14.94 12.23
N SER A 83 1.63 -14.20 11.34
CA SER A 83 0.80 -13.01 11.67
C SER A 83 -0.37 -12.85 10.69
N ASP A 84 -1.48 -12.23 11.11
CA ASP A 84 -2.73 -12.07 10.35
C ASP A 84 -3.34 -10.65 10.45
N PHE A 85 -4.37 -10.34 9.65
CA PHE A 85 -5.03 -9.03 9.59
C PHE A 85 -4.05 -7.88 9.35
N ILE A 86 -3.09 -8.09 8.46
CA ILE A 86 -2.09 -7.11 8.09
C ILE A 86 -2.48 -6.43 6.79
N LEU A 87 -2.45 -5.10 6.77
CA LEU A 87 -2.52 -4.28 5.57
C LEU A 87 -1.15 -3.63 5.34
N MET A 88 -0.60 -3.74 4.14
CA MET A 88 0.53 -2.94 3.69
C MET A 88 0.12 -2.20 2.42
N GLN A 89 0.16 -0.87 2.39
CA GLN A 89 -0.24 -0.10 1.21
C GLN A 89 0.69 1.04 0.89
N ARG A 90 0.79 1.43 -0.39
CA ARG A 90 1.63 2.57 -0.83
C ARG A 90 3.06 2.45 -0.32
N CYS A 91 3.61 1.25 -0.46
CA CYS A 91 4.97 0.94 -0.02
C CYS A 91 5.90 0.86 -1.23
N LEU A 92 7.12 1.37 -1.07
CA LEU A 92 8.15 1.36 -2.10
C LEU A 92 9.35 0.52 -1.68
N THR A 93 9.93 -0.23 -2.62
CA THR A 93 11.21 -0.88 -2.38
C THR A 93 12.19 -0.66 -3.52
N PHE A 94 13.48 -0.64 -3.21
CA PHE A 94 14.57 -0.57 -4.17
C PHE A 94 15.68 -1.55 -3.79
N ASP A 95 16.15 -2.36 -4.76
CA ASP A 95 17.24 -3.34 -4.60
C ASP A 95 16.95 -4.41 -3.52
N GLY A 96 15.68 -4.78 -3.37
CA GLY A 96 15.25 -5.88 -2.51
C GLY A 96 15.34 -7.24 -3.20
N ARG A 97 15.06 -8.31 -2.45
CA ARG A 97 15.00 -9.67 -3.00
C ARG A 97 13.60 -10.26 -2.95
N HIS A 98 12.99 -10.34 -1.76
CA HIS A 98 11.58 -10.71 -1.63
C HIS A 98 10.86 -9.54 -0.99
N ASP A 99 10.41 -8.61 -1.82
CA ASP A 99 10.03 -7.27 -1.38
C ASP A 99 8.74 -7.24 -0.60
N PHE A 100 7.65 -7.75 -1.17
CA PHE A 100 6.37 -7.92 -0.51
C PHE A 100 6.17 -9.42 -0.26
N VAL A 101 6.57 -9.87 0.92
CA VAL A 101 6.77 -11.30 1.18
C VAL A 101 6.07 -11.77 2.44
N SER A 102 5.60 -13.01 2.40
CA SER A 102 5.24 -13.74 3.61
C SER A 102 6.14 -14.94 3.89
N GLY A 103 6.44 -15.09 5.18
CA GLY A 103 7.29 -16.10 5.78
C GLY A 103 6.60 -17.46 5.96
N SER A 104 7.01 -18.18 7.01
CA SER A 104 6.60 -19.56 7.24
C SER A 104 5.38 -19.60 8.14
N ARG A 105 4.33 -20.32 7.71
CA ARG A 105 3.08 -20.48 8.48
C ARG A 105 2.40 -19.13 8.74
N THR A 106 2.22 -18.34 7.69
CA THR A 106 1.54 -17.04 7.77
C THR A 106 0.05 -17.20 7.48
N PRO A 107 -0.83 -17.21 8.51
CA PRO A 107 -2.28 -17.22 8.30
C PRO A 107 -2.74 -15.88 7.71
N GLY A 108 -3.84 -15.91 6.97
CA GLY A 108 -4.52 -14.72 6.48
C GLY A 108 -5.73 -14.37 7.36
N PRO A 109 -6.45 -13.29 7.02
CA PRO A 109 -6.27 -12.47 5.82
C PRO A 109 -5.09 -11.50 5.95
N ASN A 110 -4.27 -11.36 4.90
CA ASN A 110 -3.25 -10.29 4.79
C ASN A 110 -3.27 -9.68 3.39
N THR A 111 -2.99 -8.39 3.29
CA THR A 111 -3.11 -7.66 2.03
C THR A 111 -1.93 -6.73 1.79
N PHE A 112 -1.40 -6.76 0.58
CA PHE A 112 -0.52 -5.73 0.02
C PHE A 112 -1.30 -4.97 -1.07
N VAL A 113 -1.30 -3.63 -1.03
CA VAL A 113 -2.08 -2.77 -1.96
C VAL A 113 -1.21 -1.66 -2.54
N ASP A 114 -1.35 -1.35 -3.83
CA ASP A 114 -0.76 -0.16 -4.48
C ASP A 114 0.70 0.07 -4.10
N SER A 115 1.56 -0.91 -4.34
CA SER A 115 2.96 -0.86 -3.91
C SER A 115 3.89 -1.24 -5.06
N ASN A 116 5.14 -0.76 -5.00
CA ASN A 116 6.08 -0.89 -6.10
C ASN A 116 7.43 -1.43 -5.61
N ALA A 117 7.94 -2.46 -6.27
CA ALA A 117 9.26 -3.04 -6.04
C ALA A 117 10.15 -2.77 -7.26
N MET A 118 11.14 -1.90 -7.08
CA MET A 118 12.12 -1.51 -8.10
C MET A 118 13.39 -2.34 -7.96
N GLU A 119 13.99 -2.71 -9.10
CA GLU A 119 15.20 -3.54 -9.17
C GLU A 119 15.08 -4.81 -8.31
N ALA A 120 13.95 -5.52 -8.43
CA ALA A 120 13.66 -6.68 -7.61
C ALA A 120 14.57 -7.87 -7.98
N ASN A 121 15.31 -8.40 -7.00
CA ASN A 121 16.29 -9.48 -7.19
C ASN A 121 15.71 -10.89 -6.99
N ALA A 122 14.44 -11.03 -6.61
CA ALA A 122 13.66 -12.26 -6.65
C ALA A 122 12.16 -11.95 -6.64
N ASP A 123 11.35 -13.00 -6.53
CA ASP A 123 9.91 -12.88 -6.62
C ASP A 123 9.25 -12.24 -5.39
N THR A 124 8.20 -11.46 -5.65
CA THR A 124 7.19 -11.05 -4.68
C THR A 124 6.11 -12.13 -4.56
N GLY A 125 5.56 -12.30 -3.35
CA GLY A 125 4.55 -13.30 -3.07
C GLY A 125 4.85 -14.12 -1.82
N PRO A 126 4.05 -15.15 -1.55
CA PRO A 126 4.33 -16.06 -0.44
C PRO A 126 5.58 -16.88 -0.75
N HIS A 127 6.54 -16.91 0.19
CA HIS A 127 7.88 -17.42 -0.08
C HIS A 127 8.23 -18.75 0.62
N HIS A 128 7.86 -18.93 1.91
CA HIS A 128 8.23 -20.12 2.68
C HIS A 128 7.13 -21.20 2.69
N ARG A 129 6.68 -21.63 3.88
CA ARG A 129 5.83 -22.82 4.06
C ARG A 129 4.38 -22.39 4.25
N TYR A 130 3.60 -22.53 3.19
CA TYR A 130 2.14 -22.60 3.19
C TYR A 130 1.44 -21.39 3.83
N ALA A 131 1.64 -20.21 3.26
CA ALA A 131 0.86 -19.03 3.60
C ALA A 131 -0.57 -19.13 3.04
N THR A 132 -1.56 -18.55 3.72
CA THR A 132 -2.96 -18.63 3.28
C THR A 132 -3.68 -17.31 3.29
N GLY A 133 -4.65 -17.12 2.40
CA GLY A 133 -5.57 -15.98 2.44
C GLY A 133 -4.85 -14.65 2.25
N GLN A 134 -4.07 -14.52 1.18
CA GLN A 134 -3.33 -13.29 0.89
C GLN A 134 -3.82 -12.64 -0.40
N LEU A 135 -3.95 -11.32 -0.36
CA LEU A 135 -4.26 -10.50 -1.51
C LEU A 135 -3.06 -9.60 -1.83
N TYR A 136 -2.63 -9.64 -3.08
CA TYR A 136 -1.65 -8.73 -3.66
C TYR A 136 -2.39 -7.95 -4.74
N ASP A 137 -2.65 -6.69 -4.46
CA ASP A 137 -3.59 -5.85 -5.21
C ASP A 137 -2.85 -4.63 -5.76
N ASN A 138 -2.74 -4.50 -7.08
CA ASN A 138 -1.95 -3.45 -7.73
C ASN A 138 -0.50 -3.39 -7.23
N ILE A 139 0.16 -4.55 -7.18
CA ILE A 139 1.60 -4.62 -6.89
C ILE A 139 2.37 -4.61 -8.21
N LYS A 140 3.28 -3.64 -8.38
CA LYS A 140 4.25 -3.61 -9.48
C LYS A 140 5.57 -4.17 -9.01
N VAL A 141 6.11 -5.10 -9.78
CA VAL A 141 7.47 -5.61 -9.60
C VAL A 141 8.20 -5.36 -10.91
N VAL A 142 9.21 -4.50 -10.85
CA VAL A 142 9.99 -4.11 -12.02
C VAL A 142 11.29 -4.90 -12.07
N GLU A 143 11.67 -5.24 -13.30
CA GLU A 143 12.86 -5.96 -13.65
C GLU A 143 14.16 -5.26 -13.18
N THR A 144 15.21 -6.05 -13.03
CA THR A 144 16.58 -5.53 -13.13
C THR A 144 17.02 -5.65 -14.59
N PRO A 145 18.16 -5.07 -15.00
CA PRO A 145 18.71 -5.28 -16.36
C PRO A 145 18.97 -6.75 -16.75
N THR A 146 18.87 -7.70 -15.81
CA THR A 146 19.21 -9.12 -16.00
C THR A 146 18.09 -10.10 -15.69
N ARG A 147 16.94 -9.64 -15.21
CA ARG A 147 15.82 -10.50 -14.79
C ARG A 147 14.51 -9.72 -14.76
N GLU A 148 13.46 -10.34 -15.26
CA GLU A 148 12.09 -9.85 -15.17
C GLU A 148 11.67 -9.63 -13.70
N GLY A 149 10.72 -8.71 -13.51
CA GLY A 149 10.05 -8.54 -12.22
C GLY A 149 9.10 -9.71 -11.98
N GLU A 150 9.29 -10.47 -10.90
CA GLU A 150 8.60 -11.74 -10.70
C GLU A 150 7.54 -11.66 -9.59
N ILE A 151 6.36 -12.23 -9.83
CA ILE A 151 5.29 -12.42 -8.85
C ILE A 151 4.92 -13.91 -8.85
N ARG A 152 5.01 -14.58 -7.69
CA ARG A 152 4.94 -16.06 -7.67
C ARG A 152 4.22 -16.65 -6.46
N VAL A 153 3.25 -17.52 -6.73
CA VAL A 153 2.80 -18.57 -5.81
C VAL A 153 3.01 -19.93 -6.47
N ARG A 154 3.84 -20.78 -5.84
CA ARG A 154 4.30 -22.04 -6.44
C ARG A 154 4.70 -23.09 -5.43
N ASN A 155 4.80 -24.33 -5.89
CA ASN A 155 5.54 -25.36 -5.19
C ASN A 155 7.05 -25.15 -5.38
N ARG A 156 7.74 -24.86 -4.28
CA ARG A 156 9.19 -24.64 -4.22
C ARG A 156 9.97 -25.90 -3.86
N GLY A 157 9.30 -27.05 -3.73
CA GLY A 157 9.88 -28.33 -3.34
C GLY A 157 10.78 -28.23 -2.11
N SER A 158 11.98 -28.79 -2.18
CA SER A 158 12.95 -28.77 -1.08
C SER A 158 13.86 -27.53 -1.04
N SER A 159 13.51 -26.45 -1.76
CA SER A 159 14.31 -25.22 -1.76
C SER A 159 14.57 -24.69 -0.35
N GLY A 160 15.76 -24.12 -0.15
CA GLY A 160 16.20 -23.52 1.11
C GLY A 160 16.10 -24.48 2.29
N SER A 161 15.26 -24.11 3.27
CA SER A 161 15.06 -24.88 4.50
C SER A 161 13.88 -25.86 4.43
N GLY A 162 13.46 -26.25 3.22
CA GLY A 162 12.25 -27.04 2.98
C GLY A 162 11.01 -26.14 2.87
N HIS A 163 10.92 -25.40 1.77
CA HIS A 163 9.85 -24.41 1.53
C HIS A 163 8.53 -25.09 1.14
N GLY A 164 8.55 -26.06 0.23
CA GLY A 164 7.36 -26.75 -0.26
C GLY A 164 6.38 -25.80 -0.97
N TRP A 165 5.09 -26.04 -0.80
CA TRP A 165 4.05 -25.12 -1.25
C TRP A 165 4.14 -23.78 -0.54
N SER A 166 4.31 -22.71 -1.31
CA SER A 166 4.53 -21.40 -0.72
C SER A 166 3.25 -20.73 -0.24
N GLY A 167 2.15 -20.91 -0.97
CA GLY A 167 0.85 -20.42 -0.54
C GLY A 167 -0.34 -21.14 -1.16
N ALA A 168 -1.49 -20.98 -0.51
CA ALA A 168 -2.79 -21.47 -0.92
C ALA A 168 -3.86 -20.40 -0.64
N GLN A 169 -4.85 -20.23 -1.51
CA GLN A 169 -5.80 -19.12 -1.42
C GLN A 169 -5.12 -17.76 -1.55
N ILE A 170 -4.26 -17.63 -2.55
CA ILE A 170 -3.53 -16.41 -2.89
C ILE A 170 -4.19 -15.76 -4.10
N MET A 171 -4.45 -14.47 -4.01
CA MET A 171 -5.03 -13.67 -5.08
C MET A 171 -4.02 -12.60 -5.53
N PHE A 172 -3.62 -12.67 -6.80
CA PHE A 172 -2.96 -11.56 -7.50
C PHE A 172 -4.02 -10.82 -8.31
N TRP A 173 -4.23 -9.54 -8.00
CA TRP A 173 -5.22 -8.70 -8.65
C TRP A 173 -4.58 -7.46 -9.25
N ASN A 174 -4.75 -7.26 -10.57
CA ASN A 174 -4.21 -6.11 -11.31
C ASN A 174 -2.71 -5.86 -11.05
N THR A 175 -1.94 -6.94 -10.86
CA THR A 175 -0.50 -6.85 -10.61
C THR A 175 0.29 -6.60 -11.89
N PHE A 176 1.52 -6.13 -11.76
CA PHE A 176 2.47 -6.00 -12.87
C PHE A 176 3.73 -6.82 -12.58
N GLY A 177 4.06 -7.74 -13.48
CA GLY A 177 5.22 -8.63 -13.39
C GLY A 177 4.99 -9.98 -14.07
N GLU A 178 6.07 -10.71 -14.32
CA GLU A 178 6.03 -12.10 -14.76
C GLU A 178 5.43 -12.99 -13.66
N ILE A 179 4.44 -13.80 -14.03
CA ILE A 179 3.61 -14.54 -13.08
C ILE A 179 3.90 -16.05 -13.09
N ILE A 180 4.06 -16.63 -11.89
CA ILE A 180 3.74 -18.05 -11.64
C ILE A 180 2.55 -18.11 -10.68
N CYS A 181 1.48 -18.75 -11.11
CA CYS A 181 0.30 -19.00 -10.28
C CYS A 181 -0.08 -20.47 -10.39
N GLU A 182 0.36 -21.28 -9.43
CA GLU A 182 0.07 -22.72 -9.37
C GLU A 182 -0.96 -23.03 -8.29
N ALA A 183 -1.70 -24.13 -8.44
CA ALA A 183 -2.72 -24.57 -7.50
C ALA A 183 -2.27 -25.81 -6.69
N PRO A 184 -2.21 -25.73 -5.35
CA PRO A 184 -2.02 -26.91 -4.50
C PRO A 184 -3.25 -27.82 -4.53
N ASN A 185 -3.03 -29.13 -4.33
CA ASN A 185 -4.14 -30.06 -4.17
C ASN A 185 -5.04 -29.65 -2.99
N GLY A 186 -6.35 -29.49 -3.26
CA GLY A 186 -7.35 -29.12 -2.27
C GLY A 186 -7.52 -27.62 -2.04
N ALA A 187 -6.79 -26.76 -2.75
CA ALA A 187 -6.98 -25.31 -2.71
C ALA A 187 -6.74 -24.69 -4.09
N MET A 188 -6.98 -23.39 -4.22
CA MET A 188 -6.84 -22.66 -5.47
C MET A 188 -6.12 -21.34 -5.23
N ASN A 189 -5.35 -20.90 -6.21
CA ASN A 189 -4.74 -19.60 -6.30
C ASN A 189 -5.23 -18.91 -7.57
N TRP A 190 -5.20 -17.58 -7.59
CA TRP A 190 -5.77 -16.77 -8.66
C TRP A 190 -4.81 -15.67 -9.09
N SER A 191 -4.84 -15.38 -10.39
CA SER A 191 -4.24 -14.20 -10.98
C SER A 191 -5.23 -13.60 -11.97
N VAL A 192 -5.72 -12.39 -11.71
CA VAL A 192 -6.70 -11.71 -12.56
C VAL A 192 -6.20 -10.31 -12.90
N GLY A 193 -6.19 -9.96 -14.18
CA GLY A 193 -5.79 -8.62 -14.63
C GLY A 193 -4.28 -8.37 -14.60
N ASN A 194 -3.46 -9.40 -14.42
CA ASN A 194 -1.99 -9.25 -14.38
C ASN A 194 -1.46 -8.74 -15.72
N VAL A 195 -0.62 -7.71 -15.67
CA VAL A 195 0.16 -7.22 -16.81
C VAL A 195 1.57 -7.80 -16.72
N GLY A 196 1.90 -8.69 -17.66
CA GLY A 196 3.17 -9.40 -17.66
C GLY A 196 3.01 -10.81 -18.22
N THR A 197 4.12 -11.48 -18.45
CA THR A 197 4.14 -12.82 -19.07
C THR A 197 3.86 -13.90 -18.03
N LYS A 198 3.32 -15.03 -18.49
CA LYS A 198 3.25 -16.24 -17.68
C LYS A 198 4.57 -17.00 -17.83
N ASP A 199 5.23 -17.24 -16.70
CA ASP A 199 6.38 -18.12 -16.63
C ASP A 199 5.92 -19.58 -16.63
N ASN A 200 6.47 -20.40 -17.54
CA ASN A 200 6.19 -21.84 -17.62
C ASN A 200 7.40 -22.69 -17.22
N SER A 201 8.41 -22.08 -16.59
CA SER A 201 9.68 -22.71 -16.20
C SER A 201 9.73 -23.18 -14.74
N ALA A 202 8.56 -23.35 -14.11
CA ALA A 202 8.47 -23.86 -12.75
C ALA A 202 9.24 -25.18 -12.59
N THR A 203 10.07 -25.24 -11.54
CA THR A 203 10.96 -26.38 -11.28
C THR A 203 10.18 -27.67 -10.98
N PHE A 204 9.00 -27.53 -10.38
CA PHE A 204 8.05 -28.62 -10.14
C PHE A 204 6.82 -28.32 -10.98
N ILE A 205 6.46 -29.25 -11.87
CA ILE A 205 5.29 -29.09 -12.72
C ILE A 205 4.05 -29.34 -11.88
N GLU A 206 3.34 -28.26 -11.56
CA GLU A 206 2.06 -28.28 -10.86
C GLU A 206 0.95 -27.77 -11.79
N PRO A 207 -0.32 -28.10 -11.53
CA PRO A 207 -1.43 -27.47 -12.24
C PRO A 207 -1.44 -25.96 -12.00
N ASP A 208 -1.77 -25.20 -13.03
CA ASP A 208 -2.00 -23.76 -12.89
C ASP A 208 -3.17 -23.50 -11.92
N GLY A 209 -3.08 -22.37 -11.22
CA GLY A 209 -4.22 -21.69 -10.65
C GLY A 209 -5.12 -21.09 -11.72
N ILE A 210 -6.13 -20.33 -11.30
CA ILE A 210 -6.99 -19.61 -12.23
C ILE A 210 -6.28 -18.33 -12.67
N ILE A 211 -5.85 -18.30 -13.92
CA ILE A 211 -5.23 -17.14 -14.55
C ILE A 211 -6.21 -16.56 -15.58
N GLN A 212 -6.63 -15.32 -15.41
CA GLN A 212 -7.65 -14.67 -16.23
C GLN A 212 -7.27 -13.24 -16.60
N SER A 213 -7.78 -12.77 -17.74
CA SER A 213 -7.65 -11.38 -18.20
C SER A 213 -6.19 -10.88 -18.18
N THR A 214 -5.26 -11.67 -18.69
CA THR A 214 -3.83 -11.30 -18.72
C THR A 214 -3.55 -10.16 -19.70
N ASN A 215 -2.49 -9.40 -19.45
CA ASN A 215 -1.99 -8.26 -20.23
C ASN A 215 -2.87 -7.00 -20.23
N ALA A 216 -3.84 -6.92 -19.32
CA ALA A 216 -4.59 -5.69 -19.06
C ALA A 216 -5.21 -5.72 -17.66
N PRO A 217 -5.14 -4.62 -16.89
CA PRO A 217 -5.90 -4.50 -15.64
C PRO A 217 -7.41 -4.60 -15.89
N VAL A 218 -8.14 -5.10 -14.89
CA VAL A 218 -9.61 -5.22 -14.92
C VAL A 218 -10.26 -4.32 -13.87
N THR A 219 -11.59 -4.18 -13.94
CA THR A 219 -12.38 -3.50 -12.91
C THR A 219 -12.97 -4.51 -11.91
N PRO A 220 -13.09 -4.15 -10.61
CA PRO A 220 -12.65 -2.90 -9.98
C PRO A 220 -11.12 -2.76 -9.97
N ARG A 221 -10.61 -1.52 -9.91
CA ARG A 221 -9.17 -1.28 -9.91
C ARG A 221 -8.47 -1.98 -8.73
N SER A 222 -9.11 -2.04 -7.57
CA SER A 222 -8.65 -2.80 -6.41
C SER A 222 -9.80 -3.62 -5.83
N LEU A 223 -9.52 -4.88 -5.50
CA LEU A 223 -10.43 -5.72 -4.73
C LEU A 223 -10.51 -5.27 -3.28
N TYR A 224 -9.38 -4.87 -2.67
CA TYR A 224 -9.37 -4.42 -1.29
C TYR A 224 -10.27 -3.20 -1.08
N TYR A 225 -10.12 -2.16 -1.92
CA TYR A 225 -10.95 -0.96 -1.83
C TYR A 225 -12.41 -1.23 -2.20
N ALA A 226 -12.68 -2.05 -3.22
CA ALA A 226 -14.05 -2.46 -3.54
C ALA A 226 -14.72 -3.18 -2.36
N GLN A 227 -14.02 -4.12 -1.71
CA GLN A 227 -14.53 -4.82 -0.53
C GLN A 227 -14.73 -3.92 0.68
N LEU A 228 -13.86 -2.92 0.87
CA LEU A 228 -14.03 -1.91 1.92
C LEU A 228 -15.28 -1.07 1.66
N GLN A 229 -15.45 -0.59 0.43
CA GLN A 229 -16.62 0.17 0.01
C GLN A 229 -17.91 -0.64 0.16
N ASP A 230 -17.93 -1.90 -0.30
CA ASP A 230 -19.11 -2.78 -0.18
C ASP A 230 -19.52 -3.00 1.28
N ARG A 231 -18.56 -3.02 2.20
CA ARG A 231 -18.80 -3.28 3.62
C ARG A 231 -19.16 -2.02 4.42
N MET A 232 -18.57 -0.88 4.08
CA MET A 232 -18.60 0.32 4.93
C MET A 232 -19.08 1.59 4.22
N GLY A 233 -19.39 1.51 2.93
CA GLY A 233 -19.78 2.67 2.13
C GLY A 233 -18.61 3.37 1.47
N LYS A 234 -18.91 4.30 0.54
CA LYS A 234 -17.89 5.06 -0.22
C LYS A 234 -17.05 5.95 0.67
N ASN A 235 -17.67 6.56 1.68
CA ASN A 235 -16.99 7.48 2.59
C ASN A 235 -15.89 6.79 3.41
N ALA A 236 -15.95 5.46 3.59
CA ALA A 236 -14.88 4.71 4.23
C ALA A 236 -13.56 4.75 3.44
N LEU A 237 -13.60 5.01 2.13
CA LEU A 237 -12.40 5.14 1.30
C LEU A 237 -11.63 6.43 1.61
N HIS A 238 -12.29 7.50 2.06
CA HIS A 238 -11.63 8.78 2.35
C HIS A 238 -10.53 8.65 3.40
N ALA A 239 -10.69 7.73 4.36
CA ALA A 239 -9.73 7.50 5.43
C ALA A 239 -8.47 6.74 4.98
N ILE A 240 -8.48 6.08 3.82
CA ILE A 240 -7.45 5.11 3.45
C ILE A 240 -6.88 5.32 2.05
N MET A 241 -7.57 6.08 1.19
CA MET A 241 -7.29 6.20 -0.23
C MET A 241 -6.97 7.65 -0.59
N LEU A 242 -5.96 7.84 -1.43
CA LEU A 242 -5.59 9.12 -2.00
C LEU A 242 -6.40 9.44 -3.26
N PRO A 243 -6.60 10.72 -3.61
CA PRO A 243 -7.24 11.12 -4.86
C PRO A 243 -6.65 10.44 -6.10
N ALA A 244 -5.31 10.38 -6.21
CA ALA A 244 -4.62 9.73 -7.34
C ALA A 244 -5.02 8.25 -7.51
N GLN A 245 -5.25 7.54 -6.40
CA GLN A 245 -5.65 6.13 -6.39
C GLN A 245 -7.05 5.90 -6.96
N LYS A 246 -7.91 6.94 -7.07
CA LYS A 246 -9.32 6.82 -7.54
C LYS A 246 -9.40 6.52 -9.04
N THR A 247 -8.42 6.98 -9.81
CA THR A 247 -8.46 6.93 -11.28
C THR A 247 -7.38 6.05 -11.90
N GLY A 248 -6.45 5.52 -11.10
CA GLY A 248 -5.35 4.69 -11.60
C GLY A 248 -4.54 4.03 -10.50
N ASP A 249 -3.40 3.45 -10.90
CA ASP A 249 -2.33 3.10 -9.97
C ASP A 249 -1.55 4.35 -9.53
N VAL A 250 -0.60 4.15 -8.62
CA VAL A 250 0.28 5.20 -8.08
C VAL A 250 1.75 4.80 -8.20
N TRP A 251 2.09 3.95 -9.17
CA TRP A 251 3.43 3.37 -9.23
C TRP A 251 4.50 4.39 -9.62
N ASP A 252 4.22 5.23 -10.61
CA ASP A 252 5.14 6.30 -11.04
C ASP A 252 5.29 7.39 -9.96
N ASP A 253 4.22 7.64 -9.20
CA ASP A 253 4.26 8.52 -8.03
C ASP A 253 5.19 7.94 -6.95
N LEU A 254 5.08 6.64 -6.66
CA LEU A 254 5.95 5.97 -5.69
C LEU A 254 7.43 6.03 -6.12
N GLU A 255 7.72 5.79 -7.40
CA GLU A 255 9.07 5.90 -7.96
C GLU A 255 9.63 7.32 -7.80
N SER A 256 8.80 8.33 -8.08
CA SER A 256 9.17 9.74 -7.96
C SER A 256 9.36 10.19 -6.51
N TRP A 257 8.55 9.66 -5.59
CA TRP A 257 8.64 9.97 -4.15
C TRP A 257 9.92 9.42 -3.52
N TYR A 258 10.33 8.21 -3.89
CA TYR A 258 11.56 7.56 -3.44
C TYR A 258 11.79 7.61 -1.91
N GLY A 259 10.72 7.55 -1.11
CA GLY A 259 10.81 7.60 0.35
C GLY A 259 11.20 8.96 0.94
N GLU A 260 11.15 10.05 0.17
CA GLU A 260 11.51 11.40 0.62
C GLU A 260 10.27 12.24 0.97
N GLY A 261 10.14 12.62 2.24
CA GLY A 261 9.01 13.43 2.71
C GLY A 261 7.67 12.70 2.65
N VAL A 262 6.58 13.47 2.53
CA VAL A 262 5.21 12.93 2.48
C VAL A 262 4.93 12.36 1.08
N PHE A 263 4.37 11.15 1.03
CA PHE A 263 3.90 10.56 -0.22
C PHE A 263 2.60 11.23 -0.69
N LEU A 264 2.67 11.90 -1.85
CA LEU A 264 1.58 12.65 -2.48
C LEU A 264 0.95 13.71 -1.56
N ASP A 265 -0.37 13.74 -1.47
CA ASP A 265 -1.12 14.86 -0.90
C ASP A 265 -0.87 14.99 0.62
N PRO A 266 -0.33 16.13 1.10
CA PRO A 266 -0.12 16.39 2.52
C PRO A 266 -1.44 16.60 3.27
N VAL A 267 -2.50 17.01 2.56
CA VAL A 267 -3.88 17.11 3.05
C VAL A 267 -4.79 16.62 1.93
N VAL A 268 -5.82 15.86 2.27
CA VAL A 268 -6.85 15.42 1.32
C VAL A 268 -8.20 15.92 1.79
N ALA A 269 -8.88 16.75 1.00
CA ALA A 269 -10.27 17.12 1.21
C ALA A 269 -11.20 16.04 0.62
N TRP A 270 -12.34 15.86 1.27
CA TRP A 270 -13.38 14.94 0.81
C TRP A 270 -14.76 15.54 1.02
N VAL A 271 -15.72 14.98 0.29
CA VAL A 271 -17.15 15.28 0.37
C VAL A 271 -17.89 13.97 0.54
N ASP A 272 -19.00 13.97 1.28
CA ASP A 272 -19.89 12.82 1.39
C ASP A 272 -20.38 12.37 0.01
N GLU A 273 -19.94 11.19 -0.42
CA GLU A 273 -20.26 10.60 -1.73
C GLU A 273 -21.52 9.72 -1.71
N GLU A 274 -22.18 9.62 -0.55
CA GLU A 274 -23.41 8.86 -0.34
C GLU A 274 -24.66 9.73 -0.27
N THR A 275 -24.50 10.99 0.13
CA THR A 275 -25.57 11.99 0.13
C THR A 275 -25.67 12.69 -1.21
N ILE A 276 -26.87 12.76 -1.78
CA ILE A 276 -27.14 13.60 -2.96
C ILE A 276 -27.17 15.06 -2.49
N PRO A 277 -26.28 15.94 -2.98
CA PRO A 277 -26.27 17.34 -2.57
C PRO A 277 -27.56 18.04 -3.02
N VAL A 278 -28.10 18.90 -2.15
CA VAL A 278 -29.33 19.66 -2.41
C VAL A 278 -29.13 21.12 -2.01
N VAL A 279 -29.59 22.05 -2.85
CA VAL A 279 -29.54 23.49 -2.57
C VAL A 279 -30.13 23.82 -1.19
N GLY A 280 -29.35 24.54 -0.38
CA GLY A 280 -29.73 24.96 0.98
C GLY A 280 -29.74 23.85 2.04
N VAL A 281 -29.39 22.61 1.69
CA VAL A 281 -29.25 21.50 2.64
C VAL A 281 -27.76 21.30 2.94
N PRO A 282 -27.35 21.23 4.22
CA PRO A 282 -25.97 20.95 4.57
C PRO A 282 -25.50 19.58 4.07
N LEU A 283 -24.34 19.56 3.42
CA LEU A 283 -23.62 18.36 2.98
C LEU A 283 -22.34 18.22 3.81
N GLU A 284 -22.04 17.01 4.30
CA GLU A 284 -20.81 16.73 5.04
C GLU A 284 -19.59 16.82 4.11
N ILE A 285 -18.59 17.55 4.58
CA ILE A 285 -17.26 17.68 3.96
C ILE A 285 -16.21 17.53 5.05
N GLY A 286 -15.01 17.15 4.67
CA GLY A 286 -13.95 17.04 5.64
C GLY A 286 -12.57 16.91 5.04
N GLY A 287 -11.60 16.64 5.89
CA GLY A 287 -10.21 16.56 5.51
C GLY A 287 -9.44 15.46 6.22
N ASN A 288 -8.37 14.99 5.59
CA ASN A 288 -7.38 14.12 6.22
C ASN A 288 -6.02 14.79 6.14
N VAL A 289 -5.47 15.17 7.30
CA VAL A 289 -4.11 15.71 7.40
C VAL A 289 -3.13 14.55 7.36
N ARG A 290 -2.35 14.48 6.27
CA ARG A 290 -1.40 13.41 6.01
C ARG A 290 0.01 13.78 6.39
N ASP A 291 0.40 15.02 6.17
CA ASP A 291 1.67 15.54 6.68
C ASP A 291 1.61 15.63 8.21
N LEU A 292 2.30 14.71 8.88
CA LEU A 292 2.31 14.60 10.33
C LEU A 292 3.04 15.77 11.00
N THR A 293 3.84 16.55 10.26
CA THR A 293 4.48 17.75 10.80
C THR A 293 3.48 18.86 11.08
N LEU A 294 2.40 18.95 10.30
CA LEU A 294 1.30 19.89 10.51
C LEU A 294 0.49 19.58 11.79
N LEU A 295 0.45 18.32 12.22
CA LEU A 295 -0.28 17.89 13.41
C LEU A 295 0.48 18.17 14.72
N GLY A 296 1.77 18.48 14.65
CA GLY A 296 2.62 18.66 15.84
C GLY A 296 2.42 20.00 16.56
N ASN A 297 1.82 21.01 15.91
CA ASN A 297 1.75 22.39 16.42
C ASN A 297 0.32 22.97 16.40
N ASP A 298 -0.69 22.22 16.85
CA ASP A 298 -2.10 22.66 16.92
C ASP A 298 -2.61 23.25 15.58
N PRO A 299 -2.93 22.38 14.60
CA PRO A 299 -3.30 22.82 13.25
C PRO A 299 -4.54 23.74 13.25
N ILE A 300 -4.47 24.76 12.40
CA ILE A 300 -5.56 25.66 12.05
C ILE A 300 -6.13 25.23 10.72
N TYR A 301 -7.45 25.10 10.65
CA TYR A 301 -8.20 24.77 9.43
C TYR A 301 -8.93 26.01 8.92
N ALA A 302 -9.05 26.13 7.61
CA ALA A 302 -9.88 27.16 6.99
C ALA A 302 -10.49 26.61 5.69
N TRP A 303 -11.81 26.46 5.70
CA TRP A 303 -12.59 26.16 4.50
C TRP A 303 -12.95 27.43 3.74
N SER A 304 -12.80 27.39 2.43
CA SER A 304 -13.21 28.50 1.56
C SER A 304 -13.77 28.00 0.23
N MET A 305 -14.56 28.86 -0.43
CA MET A 305 -15.03 28.62 -1.78
C MET A 305 -14.04 29.23 -2.78
N VAL A 306 -13.54 28.41 -3.71
CA VAL A 306 -12.68 28.86 -4.82
C VAL A 306 -13.53 29.33 -5.99
N SER A 307 -14.54 28.53 -6.39
CA SER A 307 -15.40 28.83 -7.53
C SER A 307 -16.79 28.18 -7.40
N GLY A 308 -17.77 28.70 -8.16
CA GLY A 308 -19.13 28.17 -8.24
C GLY A 308 -20.20 29.23 -8.55
N PRO A 309 -21.43 28.82 -8.88
CA PRO A 309 -22.50 29.71 -9.37
C PRO A 309 -23.28 30.46 -8.28
N GLY A 310 -23.10 30.08 -7.01
CA GLY A 310 -23.77 30.67 -5.85
C GLY A 310 -22.81 30.88 -4.69
N SER A 311 -23.32 31.24 -3.51
CA SER A 311 -22.53 31.31 -2.29
C SER A 311 -22.55 29.98 -1.53
N VAL A 312 -21.45 29.68 -0.83
CA VAL A 312 -21.32 28.55 0.11
C VAL A 312 -21.41 29.08 1.53
N THR A 313 -22.20 28.44 2.38
CA THR A 313 -22.24 28.66 3.83
C THR A 313 -21.70 27.43 4.53
N PHE A 314 -20.59 27.59 5.25
CA PHE A 314 -20.00 26.54 6.07
C PHE A 314 -20.64 26.52 7.46
N GLY A 315 -20.81 25.34 8.05
CA GLY A 315 -21.28 25.20 9.44
C GLY A 315 -20.25 25.76 10.43
N ASP A 316 -19.03 25.27 10.34
CA ASP A 316 -17.82 25.78 10.98
C ASP A 316 -16.68 25.73 9.96
N ASP A 317 -16.24 26.89 9.46
CA ASP A 317 -15.15 26.98 8.48
C ASP A 317 -13.76 26.77 9.11
N GLY A 318 -13.66 26.74 10.44
CA GLY A 318 -12.45 26.47 11.21
C GLY A 318 -12.27 25.01 11.65
N ALA A 319 -13.19 24.11 11.29
CA ALA A 319 -13.14 22.69 11.64
C ALA A 319 -12.64 21.82 10.47
N LEU A 320 -11.90 20.75 10.78
CA LEU A 320 -11.42 19.80 9.77
C LEU A 320 -12.58 19.10 9.06
N ASP A 321 -13.54 18.60 9.85
CA ASP A 321 -14.80 18.02 9.38
C ASP A 321 -15.95 18.99 9.69
N THR A 322 -16.78 19.30 8.70
CA THR A 322 -17.82 20.32 8.80
C THR A 322 -18.92 20.07 7.76
N THR A 323 -19.85 21.01 7.63
CA THR A 323 -20.86 20.97 6.58
C THR A 323 -20.78 22.18 5.66
N ALA A 324 -21.18 22.01 4.41
CA ALA A 324 -21.33 23.09 3.43
C ALA A 324 -22.76 23.11 2.85
N SER A 325 -23.36 24.30 2.80
CA SER A 325 -24.66 24.54 2.18
C SER A 325 -24.53 25.49 0.99
N PHE A 326 -25.16 25.15 -0.14
CA PHE A 326 -24.98 25.86 -1.41
C PHE A 326 -26.25 26.62 -1.78
N SER A 327 -26.12 27.87 -2.25
CA SER A 327 -27.29 28.72 -2.56
C SER A 327 -27.90 28.48 -3.95
N ALA A 328 -27.21 27.77 -4.83
CA ALA A 328 -27.64 27.47 -6.20
C ALA A 328 -27.09 26.11 -6.66
N SER A 329 -27.75 25.45 -7.62
CA SER A 329 -27.25 24.24 -8.26
C SER A 329 -26.06 24.52 -9.16
N GLY A 330 -25.17 23.55 -9.31
CA GLY A 330 -24.01 23.58 -10.19
C GLY A 330 -22.75 23.03 -9.52
N THR A 331 -21.62 23.15 -10.21
CA THR A 331 -20.32 22.68 -9.71
C THR A 331 -19.64 23.76 -8.88
N TYR A 332 -19.15 23.38 -7.72
CA TYR A 332 -18.37 24.19 -6.80
C TYR A 332 -17.01 23.57 -6.59
N GLU A 333 -16.00 24.41 -6.40
CA GLU A 333 -14.69 24.00 -5.91
C GLU A 333 -14.47 24.63 -4.54
N LEU A 334 -14.23 23.78 -3.54
CA LEU A 334 -13.94 24.18 -2.16
C LEU A 334 -12.46 23.91 -1.88
N ASP A 335 -11.82 24.80 -1.13
CA ASP A 335 -10.43 24.63 -0.66
C ASP A 335 -10.43 24.44 0.86
N LEU A 336 -9.66 23.46 1.32
CA LEU A 336 -9.29 23.27 2.71
C LEU A 336 -7.83 23.68 2.87
N LEU A 337 -7.59 24.78 3.58
CA LEU A 337 -6.28 25.20 4.03
C LEU A 337 -6.00 24.63 5.42
N VAL A 338 -4.80 24.09 5.62
CA VAL A 338 -4.28 23.64 6.92
C VAL A 338 -2.96 24.34 7.19
N SER A 339 -2.80 24.93 8.37
CA SER A 339 -1.57 25.57 8.78
C SER A 339 -1.23 25.27 10.22
N ASP A 340 0.06 25.11 10.51
CA ASP A 340 0.59 24.95 11.86
C ASP A 340 1.20 26.27 12.39
N GLY A 341 0.89 27.39 11.73
CA GLY A 341 1.44 28.72 12.00
C GLY A 341 2.83 28.98 11.40
N LEU A 342 3.52 27.95 10.89
CA LEU A 342 4.84 28.06 10.25
C LEU A 342 4.81 27.63 8.78
N THR A 343 4.13 26.53 8.53
CA THR A 343 3.92 25.90 7.23
C THR A 343 2.42 25.89 6.90
N LEU A 344 2.12 25.77 5.61
CA LEU A 344 0.76 25.72 5.11
C LEU A 344 0.68 24.66 4.01
N ALA A 345 -0.45 23.95 3.97
CA ALA A 345 -0.83 23.06 2.90
C ALA A 345 -2.30 23.31 2.58
N SER A 346 -2.69 23.17 1.32
CA SER A 346 -4.10 23.23 0.93
C SER A 346 -4.43 22.16 -0.09
N THR A 347 -5.72 21.89 -0.25
CA THR A 347 -6.25 20.88 -1.16
C THR A 347 -7.68 21.26 -1.53
N THR A 348 -8.06 20.99 -2.78
CA THR A 348 -9.41 21.30 -3.26
C THR A 348 -10.26 20.04 -3.42
N VAL A 349 -11.57 20.23 -3.29
CA VAL A 349 -12.58 19.20 -3.56
C VAL A 349 -13.71 19.77 -4.41
N GLU A 350 -14.12 19.00 -5.42
CA GLU A 350 -15.26 19.34 -6.27
C GLU A 350 -16.55 18.84 -5.63
N VAL A 351 -17.59 19.69 -5.65
CA VAL A 351 -18.95 19.34 -5.23
C VAL A 351 -19.93 19.68 -6.35
N VAL A 352 -20.75 18.72 -6.77
CA VAL A 352 -21.79 18.91 -7.79
C VAL A 352 -23.17 18.90 -7.10
N VAL A 353 -23.87 20.03 -7.17
CA VAL A 353 -25.15 20.29 -6.47
C VAL A 353 -26.33 20.38 -7.41
#